data_AF-A0A942RZS9-F1
#
_entry.id   AF-A0A942RZS9-F1
#
_cell.length_a   1.000
_cell.length_b   1.000
_cell.length_c   1.000
_cell.angle_alpha   90.00
_cell.angle_beta   90.00
_cell.angle_gamma   90.00
#
_symmetry.space_group_name_H-M   'P 1'
#
loop_
_entity.id
_entity.type
_entity.pdbx_description
1 polymer ?
#
loop_
_entity_poly.entity_id
_entity_poly.type
_entity_poly.pdbx_seq_one_letter_code
_entity_poly.pdbx_strand_id
1 'polypeptide(L)'
;MRLRTALKALLLAALLTCNSQAQESFIKTFNPGSYQQILRENAGQAFILAVWSVDCPSCIKDMSVLSEIRQNHPDVKIVMLSTDEPGATPEV
;
A
#
# COMPACT_ATOMS: atom_id res chain seq x y z
N MET A 1 -2.60 1.99 -48.93
CA MET A 1 -1.91 0.87 -48.23
C MET A 1 -0.99 1.35 -47.11
N ARG A 2 -0.15 2.38 -47.34
CA ARG A 2 0.80 2.93 -46.34
C ARG A 2 0.17 3.51 -45.06
N LEU A 3 -1.05 4.07 -45.16
CA LEU A 3 -1.75 4.65 -44.00
C LEU A 3 -2.27 3.58 -43.02
N ARG A 4 -2.69 2.41 -43.53
CA ARG A 4 -3.17 1.30 -42.71
C ARG A 4 -2.04 0.59 -41.97
N THR A 5 -0.86 0.49 -42.60
CA THR A 5 0.35 -0.02 -41.94
C THR A 5 0.88 0.94 -40.88
N ALA A 6 0.84 2.25 -41.13
CA ALA A 6 1.20 3.26 -40.13
C ALA A 6 0.26 3.23 -38.90
N LEU A 7 -1.05 3.07 -39.11
CA LEU A 7 -2.03 3.00 -38.02
C LEU A 7 -1.84 1.75 -37.15
N LYS A 8 -1.57 0.60 -37.78
CA LYS A 8 -1.27 -0.64 -37.05
C LYS A 8 0.04 -0.56 -36.26
N ALA A 9 1.07 0.07 -36.83
CA ALA A 9 2.34 0.29 -36.14
C ALA A 9 2.17 1.21 -34.91
N LEU A 10 1.34 2.25 -35.03
CA LEU A 10 1.05 3.17 -33.92
C LEU A 10 0.26 2.48 -32.78
N LEU A 11 -0.73 1.66 -33.13
CA LEU A 11 -1.48 0.84 -32.16
C LEU A 11 -0.59 -0.18 -31.45
N LEU A 12 0.35 -0.80 -32.16
CA LEU A 12 1.29 -1.77 -31.57
C LEU A 12 2.30 -1.08 -30.65
N ALA A 13 2.77 0.12 -31.00
CA ALA A 13 3.66 0.93 -30.16
C ALA A 13 2.97 1.42 -28.87
N ALA A 14 1.67 1.74 -28.92
CA ALA A 14 0.91 2.18 -27.76
C ALA A 14 0.64 1.05 -26.74
N LEU A 15 0.64 -0.22 -27.17
CA LEU A 15 0.49 -1.38 -26.27
C LEU A 15 1.78 -1.70 -25.50
N LEU A 16 2.94 -1.30 -26.04
CA LEU A 16 4.26 -1.56 -25.44
C LEU A 16 4.63 -0.58 -24.31
N THR A 17 3.87 0.50 -24.10
CA THR A 17 4.16 1.52 -23.07
C THR A 17 3.49 1.24 -21.72
N CYS A 18 2.75 0.15 -21.57
CA CYS A 18 2.19 -0.27 -20.29
C CYS A 18 3.29 -0.89 -19.40
N ASN A 19 4.19 -0.04 -18.90
CA ASN A 19 5.08 -0.41 -17.80
C ASN A 19 4.23 -0.55 -16.54
N SER A 20 3.73 -1.74 -16.27
CA SER A 20 3.29 -2.09 -14.92
C SER A 20 4.52 -2.13 -14.04
N GLN A 21 4.87 -1.00 -13.44
CA GLN A 21 5.81 -1.00 -12.32
C GLN A 21 5.10 -1.74 -11.18
N ALA A 22 5.39 -3.04 -11.06
CA ALA A 22 5.13 -3.78 -9.86
C ALA A 22 5.97 -3.12 -8.77
N GLN A 23 5.37 -2.19 -8.04
CA GLN A 23 6.00 -1.55 -6.91
C GLN A 23 6.14 -2.62 -5.84
N GLU A 24 7.35 -3.17 -5.75
CA GLU A 24 7.74 -4.10 -4.70
C GLU A 24 7.34 -3.46 -3.37
N SER A 25 6.44 -4.13 -2.64
CA SER A 25 5.88 -3.61 -1.40
C SER A 25 6.93 -3.73 -0.30
N PHE A 26 7.95 -2.88 -0.38
CA PHE A 26 8.98 -2.78 0.63
C PHE A 26 8.35 -2.19 1.88
N ILE A 27 8.47 -2.89 3.01
CA ILE A 27 8.12 -2.35 4.31
C ILE A 27 9.02 -1.13 4.54
N LYS A 28 8.41 0.04 4.71
CA LYS A 28 9.15 1.28 4.98
C LYS A 28 9.56 1.30 6.44
N THR A 29 10.87 1.43 6.70
CA THR A 29 11.37 1.62 8.06
C THR A 29 10.82 2.89 8.69
N PHE A 30 10.35 2.80 9.92
CA PHE A 30 9.90 3.94 10.70
C PHE A 30 11.10 4.59 11.41
N ASN A 31 11.43 5.83 11.02
CA ASN A 31 12.56 6.61 11.49
C ASN A 31 12.08 7.92 12.13
N PRO A 32 12.96 8.67 12.84
CA PRO A 32 12.66 10.05 13.20
C PRO A 32 12.19 10.85 11.97
N GLY A 33 11.03 11.50 12.07
CA GLY A 33 10.40 12.21 10.93
C GLY A 33 9.32 11.41 10.17
N SER A 34 9.27 10.08 10.31
CA SER A 34 8.26 9.24 9.64
C SER A 34 6.84 9.62 10.04
N TYR A 35 6.61 9.92 11.33
CA TYR A 35 5.28 10.35 11.79
C TYR A 35 4.85 11.67 11.12
N GLN A 36 5.73 12.66 11.06
CA GLN A 36 5.47 13.94 10.40
C GLN A 36 5.24 13.75 8.90
N GLN A 37 5.92 12.79 8.27
CA GLN A 37 5.65 12.42 6.89
C GLN A 37 4.25 11.81 6.72
N ILE A 38 3.86 10.86 7.57
CA ILE A 38 2.51 10.28 7.57
C ILE A 38 1.45 11.38 7.70
N LEU A 39 1.62 12.31 8.64
CA LEU A 39 0.67 13.42 8.81
C LEU A 39 0.58 14.31 7.57
N ARG A 40 1.71 14.65 6.94
CA ARG A 40 1.72 15.47 5.71
C ARG A 40 1.09 14.75 4.52
N GLU A 41 1.36 13.46 4.35
CA GLU A 41 0.80 12.65 3.27
C GLU A 41 -0.71 12.42 3.40
N ASN A 42 -1.28 12.65 4.59
CA ASN A 42 -2.70 12.50 4.88
C ASN A 42 -3.35 13.82 5.33
N ALA A 43 -2.73 14.97 5.03
CA ALA A 43 -3.23 16.26 5.45
C ALA A 43 -4.62 16.54 4.88
N GLY A 44 -5.55 16.96 5.74
CA GLY A 44 -6.94 17.26 5.36
C GLY A 44 -7.84 16.04 5.14
N GLN A 45 -7.34 14.83 5.37
CA GLN A 45 -8.13 13.59 5.32
C GLN A 45 -8.02 12.83 6.63
N ALA A 46 -9.15 12.35 7.16
CA ALA A 46 -9.12 11.44 8.30
C ALA A 46 -8.48 10.10 7.91
N PHE A 47 -7.61 9.58 8.76
CA PHE A 47 -6.99 8.28 8.56
C PHE A 47 -6.80 7.57 9.90
N ILE A 48 -6.65 6.25 9.86
CA ILE A 48 -6.37 5.40 11.02
C ILE A 48 -4.89 5.02 10.97
N LEU A 49 -4.16 5.26 12.06
CA LEU A 49 -2.82 4.70 12.27
C LEU A 49 -2.94 3.47 13.17
N ALA A 50 -2.85 2.28 12.56
CA ALA A 50 -2.93 1.01 13.28
C ALA A 50 -1.53 0.56 13.68
N VAL A 51 -1.19 0.70 14.96
CA VAL A 51 0.06 0.20 15.54
C VAL A 51 -0.14 -1.25 15.97
N TRP A 52 0.74 -2.17 15.55
CA TRP A 52 0.54 -3.61 15.75
C TRP A 52 1.87 -4.37 15.83
N SER A 53 1.79 -5.62 16.28
CA SER A 53 2.91 -6.57 16.34
C SER A 53 2.43 -7.99 16.04
N VAL A 54 3.28 -8.83 15.44
CA VAL A 54 3.01 -10.27 15.25
C VAL A 54 2.86 -11.02 16.58
N ASP A 55 3.56 -10.57 17.63
CA ASP A 55 3.56 -11.18 18.97
C ASP A 55 2.52 -10.56 19.92
N CYS A 56 1.57 -9.80 19.38
CA CYS A 56 0.49 -9.15 20.13
C CYS A 56 -0.86 -9.84 19.86
N PRO A 57 -1.31 -10.77 20.72
CA PRO A 57 -2.55 -11.52 20.49
C PRO A 57 -3.81 -10.65 20.40
N SER A 58 -3.85 -9.52 21.11
CA SER A 58 -4.96 -8.56 20.99
C SER A 58 -4.94 -7.87 19.62
N CYS A 59 -3.77 -7.49 19.13
CA CYS A 59 -3.61 -6.84 17.83
C CYS A 59 -4.11 -7.76 16.69
N ILE A 60 -3.87 -9.07 16.79
CA ILE A 60 -4.39 -10.05 15.82
C ILE A 60 -5.92 -10.09 15.84
N LYS A 61 -6.55 -9.99 17.01
CA LYS A 61 -8.02 -9.92 17.11
C LYS A 61 -8.55 -8.65 16.46
N ASP A 62 -7.86 -7.53 16.65
CA ASP A 62 -8.25 -6.25 16.05
C ASP A 62 -8.13 -6.24 14.52
N MET A 63 -7.34 -7.13 13.91
CA MET A 63 -7.24 -7.25 12.45
C MET A 63 -8.57 -7.57 11.77
N SER A 64 -9.49 -8.29 12.44
CA SER A 64 -10.83 -8.53 11.87
C SER A 64 -11.61 -7.24 11.74
N VAL A 65 -11.52 -6.36 12.75
CA VAL A 65 -12.18 -5.04 12.75
C VAL A 65 -11.57 -4.16 11.66
N LEU A 66 -10.24 -4.12 11.53
CA LEU A 66 -9.58 -3.36 10.47
C LEU A 66 -9.95 -3.88 9.06
N SER A 67 -10.10 -5.20 8.91
CA SER A 67 -10.55 -5.81 7.66
C SER A 67 -11.99 -5.42 7.31
N GLU A 68 -12.88 -5.38 8.31
CA GLU A 68 -14.26 -4.94 8.14
C GLU A 68 -14.34 -3.46 7.74
N ILE A 69 -13.58 -2.57 8.41
CA ILE A 69 -13.49 -1.15 8.06
C ILE A 69 -13.01 -1.00 6.61
N ARG A 70 -11.96 -1.72 6.20
CA ARG A 70 -11.45 -1.64 4.83
C ARG A 70 -12.47 -2.08 3.78
N GLN A 71 -13.32 -3.06 4.10
CA GLN A 71 -14.35 -3.57 3.19
C GLN A 71 -15.55 -2.61 3.08
N ASN A 72 -15.99 -2.05 4.21
CA ASN A 72 -17.20 -1.23 4.29
C ASN A 72 -16.94 0.27 4.06
N HIS A 73 -15.70 0.73 4.27
CA HIS A 73 -15.28 2.12 4.15
C HIS A 73 -13.95 2.24 3.38
N PRO A 74 -13.93 1.94 2.07
CA PRO A 74 -12.71 1.95 1.26
C PRO A 74 -12.08 3.34 1.10
N ASP A 75 -12.82 4.40 1.44
CA ASP A 75 -12.36 5.79 1.49
C ASP A 75 -11.54 6.11 2.76
N VAL A 76 -11.70 5.31 3.82
CA VAL A 76 -10.93 5.45 5.05
C VAL A 76 -9.56 4.83 4.87
N LYS A 77 -8.52 5.68 4.88
CA LYS A 77 -7.14 5.22 4.78
C LYS A 77 -6.68 4.63 6.11
N ILE A 78 -6.17 3.41 6.06
CA ILE A 78 -5.54 2.72 7.19
C ILE A 78 -4.04 2.62 6.91
N VAL A 79 -3.24 3.24 7.78
CA VAL A 79 -1.77 3.15 7.77
C VAL A 79 -1.36 2.11 8.81
N MET A 80 -0.72 1.03 8.36
CA MET A 80 -0.24 -0.05 9.22
C MET A 80 1.18 0.25 9.69
N LEU A 81 1.41 0.32 10.99
CA LEU A 81 2.72 0.50 11.61
C LEU A 81 3.06 -0.72 12.47
N SER A 82 3.95 -1.58 11.97
CA SER A 82 4.47 -2.70 12.76
C SER A 82 5.53 -2.19 13.76
N THR A 83 5.50 -2.73 14.97
CA THR A 83 6.56 -2.56 15.98
C THR A 83 7.55 -3.73 16.00
N ASP A 84 7.41 -4.66 15.07
CA ASP A 84 8.28 -5.82 14.96
C ASP A 84 9.60 -5.45 14.27
N GLU A 85 10.61 -6.30 14.44
CA GLU A 85 11.83 -6.16 13.65
C GLU A 85 11.56 -6.40 12.16
N PRO A 86 12.28 -5.73 11.25
CA PRO A 86 12.16 -5.99 9.83
C PRO A 86 12.41 -7.46 9.50
N GLY A 87 11.38 -8.15 8.98
CA GLY A 87 11.47 -9.57 8.64
C GLY A 87 11.08 -10.53 9.75
N ALA A 88 10.57 -10.04 10.89
CA ALA A 88 9.98 -10.89 11.92
C ALA A 88 8.82 -11.71 11.33
N THR A 89 8.90 -13.03 11.49
CA THR A 89 7.82 -13.96 11.21
C THR A 89 7.23 -14.45 12.53
N PRO A 90 5.93 -14.80 12.57
CA PRO A 90 5.37 -15.45 13.75
C PRO A 90 6.25 -16.67 14.13
N GLU A 91 6.75 -16.69 15.36
CA GLU A 91 7.51 -17.83 15.88
C GLU A 91 6.53 -18.99 16.08
N VAL A 92 6.65 -20.01 15.23
CA VAL A 92 5.80 -21.22 15.23
C VAL A 92 6.27 -22.26 16.23
#